data_AF-A0A160DWX8-F1
#
_entry.id   AF-A0A160DWX8-F1
#
_cell.length_a   1.000
_cell.length_b   1.000
_cell.length_c   1.000
_cell.angle_alpha   90.00
_cell.angle_beta   90.00
_cell.angle_gamma   90.00
#
_symmetry.space_group_name_H-M   'P 1'
#
loop_
_entity.id
_entity.type
_entity.pdbx_description
1 polymer ?
#
loop_
_entity_poly.entity_id
_entity_poly.type
_entity_poly.pdbx_seq_one_letter_code
_entity_poly.pdbx_strand_id
1 'polypeptide(L)' 'MAESFFATLKNEEATGVYATKAAAHAAIAGYIHGFYNPVRLHSALGYLSPNDYAKKVKRAA' A
#
# COMPACT_ATOMS: atom_id res chain seq x y z
N MET A 1 3.87 -4.17 -9.95
CA MET A 1 2.81 -3.43 -10.66
C MET A 1 2.59 -2.08 -9.98
N ALA A 2 3.27 -1.04 -10.45
CA ALA A 2 3.08 0.31 -9.90
C ALA A 2 1.69 0.89 -10.27
N GLU A 3 1.11 0.43 -11.39
CA GLU A 3 -0.22 0.85 -11.86
C GLU A 3 -1.34 0.51 -10.86
N SER A 4 -1.23 -0.60 -10.11
CA SER A 4 -2.21 -0.93 -9.07
C SER A 4 -2.06 -0.04 -7.84
N PHE A 5 -0.85 0.27 -7.39
CA PHE A 5 -0.65 1.03 -6.14
C PHE A 5 -1.29 2.43 -6.21
N PHE A 6 -1.02 3.20 -7.27
CA PHE A 6 -1.52 4.57 -7.34
C PHE A 6 -3.03 4.66 -7.53
N ALA A 7 -3.63 3.74 -8.29
CA ALA A 7 -5.08 3.66 -8.43
C ALA A 7 -5.71 3.36 -7.06
N THR A 8 -5.13 2.42 -6.34
CA THR A 8 -5.56 2.00 -5.01
C THR A 8 -5.40 3.10 -3.96
N LEU A 9 -4.24 3.75 -3.90
CA LEU A 9 -3.96 4.88 -2.99
C LEU A 9 -4.97 6.01 -3.17
N LYS A 10 -5.31 6.37 -4.41
CA LYS A 10 -6.30 7.41 -4.72
C LYS A 10 -7.72 7.04 -4.31
N ASN A 11 -8.06 5.75 -4.33
CA ASN A 11 -9.41 5.29 -3.98
C ASN A 11 -9.61 5.11 -2.46
N GLU A 12 -8.56 4.91 -1.67
CA GLU A 12 -8.71 4.61 -0.24
C GLU A 12 -8.17 5.68 0.70
N GLU A 13 -7.03 6.31 0.38
CA GLU A 13 -6.39 7.31 1.26
C GLU A 13 -6.49 8.72 0.66
N ALA A 14 -6.04 8.89 -0.57
CA ALA A 14 -6.06 10.18 -1.26
C ALA A 14 -7.41 10.46 -1.93
N THR A 15 -8.50 10.27 -1.20
CA THR A 15 -9.89 10.51 -1.67
C THR A 15 -10.29 11.99 -1.60
N GLY A 16 -9.50 12.83 -0.94
CA GLY A 16 -9.73 14.26 -0.78
C GLY A 16 -8.45 15.09 -0.88
N VAL A 17 -8.60 16.40 -0.69
CA VAL A 17 -7.48 17.36 -0.74
C VAL A 17 -6.84 17.46 0.64
N TYR A 18 -5.51 17.33 0.69
CA TYR A 18 -4.74 17.55 1.90
C TYR A 18 -4.52 19.04 2.14
N ALA A 19 -4.69 19.49 3.39
CA ALA A 19 -4.49 20.89 3.77
C ALA A 19 -3.04 21.37 3.57
N THR A 20 -2.07 20.47 3.73
CA THR A 20 -0.65 20.77 3.52
C THR A 20 0.08 19.57 2.90
N LYS A 21 1.23 19.83 2.28
CA LYS A 21 2.13 18.77 1.79
C LYS A 21 2.60 17.85 2.93
N ALA A 22 2.84 18.41 4.12
CA ALA A 22 3.25 17.63 5.29
C ALA A 22 2.14 16.67 5.75
N ALA A 23 0.88 17.12 5.76
CA ALA A 23 -0.27 16.28 6.06
C ALA A 23 -0.43 15.15 5.03
N ALA A 24 -0.27 15.45 3.74
CA ALA A 24 -0.29 14.44 2.69
C ALA A 24 0.79 13.37 2.90
N HIS A 25 2.03 13.79 3.20
CA HIS A 25 3.13 12.86 3.45
C HIS A 25 2.86 11.98 4.67
N ALA A 26 2.36 12.54 5.77
CA ALA A 26 2.05 11.78 6.97
C ALA A 26 0.93 10.76 6.75
N ALA A 27 -0.16 11.17 6.08
CA ALA A 27 -1.28 10.29 5.75
C ALA A 27 -0.83 9.14 4.82
N ILE A 28 -0.14 9.46 3.73
CA ILE A 28 0.34 8.45 2.77
C ILE A 28 1.36 7.50 3.43
N ALA A 29 2.27 8.01 4.26
CA ALA A 29 3.20 7.15 5.00
C ALA A 29 2.47 6.22 5.98
N GLY A 30 1.47 6.77 6.71
CA GLY A 30 0.60 6.01 7.61
C GLY A 30 -0.15 4.91 6.86
N TYR A 31 -0.73 5.22 5.71
CA TYR A 31 -1.38 4.25 4.84
C TYR A 31 -0.42 3.13 4.40
N ILE A 32 0.77 3.50 3.90
CA ILE A 32 1.73 2.54 3.37
C ILE A 32 2.19 1.56 4.47
N HIS A 33 2.60 2.09 5.62
CA HIS A 33 3.21 1.30 6.69
C HIS A 33 2.18 0.65 7.61
N GLY A 34 1.03 1.29 7.83
CA GLY A 34 -0.01 0.82 8.73
C GLY A 34 -1.01 -0.13 8.07
N PHE A 35 -1.24 -0.01 6.76
CA PHE A 35 -2.28 -0.77 6.07
C PHE A 35 -1.81 -1.44 4.78
N TYR A 36 -1.29 -0.69 3.81
CA TYR A 36 -0.99 -1.20 2.48
C TYR A 36 0.03 -2.35 2.51
N ASN A 37 1.22 -2.13 3.05
CA ASN A 37 2.25 -3.18 3.07
C ASN A 37 1.94 -4.36 4.00
N PRO A 38 1.44 -4.15 5.24
CA PRO A 38 1.22 -5.27 6.17
C PRO A 38 -0.11 -6.00 6.03
N VAL A 39 -1.18 -5.34 5.58
CA VAL A 39 -2.56 -5.86 5.72
C VAL A 39 -3.25 -6.03 4.37
N ARG A 40 -3.04 -5.12 3.42
CA ARG A 40 -3.82 -5.09 2.18
C ARG A 40 -3.61 -6.33 1.33
N LEU A 41 -4.68 -7.06 1.03
CA LEU A 41 -4.61 -8.24 0.18
C LEU A 41 -4.68 -7.88 -1.31
N HIS A 42 -3.83 -8.52 -2.11
CA HIS A 42 -3.82 -8.36 -3.55
C HIS A 42 -4.13 -9.69 -4.23
N SER A 43 -5.16 -9.73 -5.09
CA SER A 43 -5.53 -10.93 -5.85
C SER A 43 -4.36 -11.43 -6.73
N ALA A 44 -3.61 -10.51 -7.33
CA ALA A 44 -2.40 -10.81 -8.10
C ALA A 44 -1.26 -11.43 -7.27
N LEU A 45 -1.27 -11.24 -5.94
CA LEU A 45 -0.30 -11.83 -5.02
C LEU A 45 -0.84 -13.11 -4.35
N GLY A 46 -1.95 -13.66 -4.85
CA GLY A 46 -2.61 -14.82 -4.25
C GLY A 46 -3.30 -14.49 -2.93
N TYR A 47 -3.91 -13.30 -2.84
CA TYR A 47 -4.55 -12.79 -1.62
C TYR A 47 -3.58 -12.69 -0.44
N LEU A 48 -2.36 -12.19 -0.71
CA LEU A 48 -1.36 -11.89 0.30
C LEU A 48 -1.12 -10.38 0.37
N SER A 49 -0.66 -9.95 1.54
CA SER A 49 -0.09 -8.61 1.70
C SER A 49 1.23 -8.48 0.95
N PRO A 50 1.63 -7.26 0.52
CA PRO A 50 2.95 -7.04 -0.07
C PRO A 50 4.08 -7.56 0.82
N ASN A 51 3.98 -7.37 2.14
CA ASN A 51 4.97 -7.88 3.08
C ASN A 51 4.99 -9.41 3.13
N ASP A 52 3.84 -10.07 3.17
CA ASP A 52 3.79 -11.53 3.22
C ASP A 52 4.22 -12.18 1.91
N TYR A 53 3.86 -11.58 0.78
CA TYR A 53 4.36 -11.98 -0.51
C TYR A 53 5.90 -11.84 -0.57
N ALA A 54 6.45 -10.70 -0.16
CA ALA A 54 7.89 -10.48 -0.13
C ALA A 54 8.62 -11.47 0.80
N LYS A 55 8.05 -11.80 1.96
CA LYS A 55 8.58 -12.84 2.85
C LYS A 55 8.57 -14.22 2.20
N LYS A 56 7.51 -14.60 1.48
CA LYS A 56 7.44 -15.87 0.76
C LYS A 56 8.49 -15.94 -0.36
N VAL A 57 8.63 -14.88 -1.15
CA VAL A 57 9.66 -14.80 -2.21
C VAL A 57 11.06 -14.93 -1.61
N LYS A 58 11.36 -14.24 -0.50
CA LYS A 58 12.66 -14.34 0.18
C LYS A 58 12.98 -15.72 0.76
N ARG A 59 11.97 -16.55 1.06
CA ARG A 59 12.16 -17.92 1.56
C ARG A 59 12.39 -18.95 0.44
N ALA A 60 12.04 -18.60 -0.79
CA ALA A 60 12.17 -19.46 -1.96
C ALA A 60 13.45 -19.19 -2.77
N ALA A 61 14.23 -18.18 -2.37
CA ALA A 61 15.54 -17.84 -2.91
C ALA A 61 16.65 -18.37 -1.99
#